data_AF-A0A2K0TVT1-F1
#
_entry.id   AF-A0A2K0TVT1-F1
#
_cell.length_a   1.000
_cell.length_b   1.000
_cell.length_c   1.000
_cell.angle_alpha   90.00
_cell.angle_beta   90.00
_cell.angle_gamma   90.00
#
_symmetry.space_group_name_H-M   'P 1'
#
loop_
_entity.id
_entity.type
_entity.pdbx_description
1 polymer ?
#
loop_
_entity_poly.entity_id
_entity_poly.type
_entity_poly.pdbx_seq_one_letter_code
_entity_poly.pdbx_strand_id
1 'polypeptide(L)'
;MGRDHTIHAMATGYVKYYRDPAKHPDRKYIGVVFNKEDTLPYPLHAERKRKLNKTVHTIRTEAAKAEVSPSGIPFEVTRVEAGEPDRLLRLRSDYSYREDNWRIGRLVKTTGLKTKAFRTRKQWFRHRRWRREREIAGQKEAEKKRAESGGGGKVMKAISKKAAKKAAKKAGKKAK
;
A
#
# COMPACT_ATOMS: atom_id res chain seq x y z
N MET A 1 -3.32 16.83 19.70
CA MET A 1 -2.08 17.61 19.49
C MET A 1 -1.71 17.48 18.03
N GLY A 2 -1.40 18.58 17.36
CA GLY A 2 -0.99 18.61 15.96
C GLY A 2 0.42 18.08 15.76
N ARG A 3 0.84 17.94 14.51
CA ARG A 3 2.20 17.53 14.11
C ARG A 3 3.26 18.50 14.66
N ASP A 4 2.89 19.77 14.77
CA ASP A 4 3.68 20.91 15.23
C ASP A 4 3.54 21.18 16.74
N HIS A 5 2.98 20.24 17.50
CA HIS A 5 2.68 20.39 18.93
C HIS A 5 1.57 21.41 19.26
N THR A 6 0.84 21.93 18.27
CA THR A 6 -0.32 22.79 18.52
C THR A 6 -1.42 22.00 19.24
N ILE A 7 -1.93 22.54 20.35
CA ILE A 7 -2.99 21.92 21.15
C ILE A 7 -4.35 22.41 20.64
N HIS A 8 -5.22 21.49 20.25
CA HIS A 8 -6.56 21.78 19.72
C HIS A 8 -7.64 21.06 20.55
N ALA A 9 -8.85 21.60 20.53
CA ALA A 9 -10.03 20.97 21.13
C ALA A 9 -10.54 19.84 20.24
N MET A 10 -10.76 18.64 20.80
CA MET A 10 -11.38 17.50 20.10
C MET A 10 -12.90 17.47 20.25
N ALA A 11 -13.45 18.22 21.20
CA ALA A 11 -14.88 18.30 21.48
C ALA A 11 -15.26 19.73 21.84
N THR A 12 -16.54 20.06 21.66
CA THR A 12 -17.10 21.35 22.08
C THR A 12 -17.21 21.39 23.60
N GLY A 13 -16.75 22.50 24.18
CA GLY A 13 -16.67 22.66 25.63
C GLY A 13 -15.81 23.86 26.02
N TYR A 14 -15.36 23.85 27.28
CA TYR A 14 -14.60 24.93 27.89
C TYR A 14 -13.16 24.50 28.17
N VAL A 15 -12.20 25.35 27.83
CA VAL A 15 -10.77 25.07 28.05
C VAL A 15 -10.43 25.24 29.53
N LYS A 16 -9.68 24.29 30.08
CA LYS A 16 -9.14 24.34 31.45
C LYS A 16 -7.65 23.98 31.44
N TYR A 17 -6.85 24.78 32.12
CA TYR A 17 -5.44 24.51 32.37
C TYR A 17 -5.32 23.85 33.75
N TYR A 18 -4.61 22.72 33.85
CA TYR A 18 -4.48 21.98 35.11
C TYR A 18 -3.13 21.25 35.21
N ARG A 19 -2.80 20.78 36.41
CA ARG A 19 -1.68 19.87 36.67
C ARG A 19 -2.25 18.57 37.22
N ASP A 20 -1.66 17.45 36.82
CA ASP A 20 -2.10 16.13 37.28
C ASP A 20 -0.89 15.39 37.86
N PRO A 21 -0.62 15.55 39.17
CA PRO A 21 0.54 14.94 39.80
C PRO A 21 0.48 13.42 39.83
N ALA A 22 -0.73 12.83 39.82
CA ALA A 22 -0.90 11.38 39.79
C ALA A 22 -0.47 10.79 38.44
N LYS A 23 -0.62 11.55 37.35
CA LYS A 23 -0.18 11.13 36.02
C LYS A 23 1.26 11.53 35.71
N HIS A 24 1.60 12.80 35.89
CA HIS A 24 2.94 13.35 35.69
C HIS A 24 3.18 14.55 36.61
N PRO A 25 4.13 14.48 37.56
CA PRO A 25 4.33 15.51 38.60
C PRO A 25 4.81 16.87 38.05
N ASP A 26 5.62 16.84 37.00
CA ASP A 26 6.32 18.00 36.43
C ASP A 26 5.55 18.69 35.29
N ARG A 27 4.57 18.02 34.69
CA ARG A 27 3.90 18.49 33.46
C ARG A 27 2.65 19.34 33.71
N LYS A 28 2.40 20.27 32.79
CA LYS A 28 1.16 21.07 32.72
C LYS A 28 0.28 20.57 31.58
N TYR A 29 -1.02 20.52 31.80
CA TYR A 29 -2.00 20.03 30.84
C TYR A 29 -3.02 21.09 30.46
N ILE A 30 -3.53 20.96 29.24
CA ILE A 30 -4.69 21.69 28.74
C ILE A 30 -5.74 20.65 28.40
N GLY A 31 -6.93 20.79 28.97
CA GLY A 31 -8.07 19.92 28.71
C GLY A 31 -9.30 20.73 28.33
N VAL A 32 -10.31 20.02 27.81
CA VAL A 32 -11.62 20.61 27.49
C VAL A 32 -12.67 19.85 28.28
N VAL A 33 -13.50 20.59 29.02
CA VAL A 33 -14.62 20.05 29.82
C VAL A 33 -15.96 20.36 29.15
N PHE A 34 -16.98 19.52 29.38
CA PHE A 34 -18.29 19.72 28.76
C PHE A 34 -19.14 20.79 29.46
N ASN A 35 -19.08 20.84 30.79
CA ASN A 35 -19.77 21.83 31.60
C ASN A 35 -18.75 22.84 32.13
N LYS A 36 -19.13 24.12 32.21
CA LYS A 36 -18.21 25.19 32.60
C LYS A 36 -17.72 25.04 34.05
N GLU A 37 -18.58 24.51 34.91
CA GLU A 37 -18.33 24.31 36.34
C GLU A 37 -17.41 23.13 36.65
N ASP A 38 -17.15 22.25 35.68
CA ASP A 38 -16.29 21.09 35.88
C ASP A 38 -14.81 21.50 36.05
N THR A 39 -14.13 20.84 36.99
CA THR A 39 -12.71 21.02 37.27
C THR A 39 -11.89 19.80 36.87
N LEU A 40 -10.73 20.03 36.24
CA LEU A 40 -9.73 19.00 35.95
C LEU A 40 -8.57 19.11 36.96
N PRO A 41 -7.89 18.02 37.33
CA PRO A 41 -8.05 16.64 36.84
C PRO A 41 -9.28 15.94 37.43
N TYR A 42 -9.90 15.04 36.66
CA TYR A 42 -10.95 14.18 37.21
C TYR A 42 -10.34 13.10 38.12
N PRO A 43 -11.04 12.67 39.18
CA PRO A 43 -10.57 11.60 40.04
C PRO A 43 -10.51 10.25 39.28
N LEU A 44 -9.51 9.42 39.61
CA LEU A 44 -9.16 8.20 38.87
C LEU A 44 -10.31 7.18 38.77
N HIS A 45 -11.13 7.08 39.83
CA HIS A 45 -12.22 6.11 39.93
C HIS A 45 -13.60 6.69 39.60
N ALA A 46 -13.68 7.95 39.16
CA ALA A 46 -14.95 8.50 38.70
C ALA A 46 -15.27 8.10 37.27
N GLU A 47 -16.56 8.06 36.96
CA GLU A 47 -17.03 7.81 35.62
C GLU A 47 -16.54 8.88 34.64
N ARG A 48 -16.14 8.43 33.44
CA ARG A 48 -15.70 9.34 32.39
C ARG A 48 -16.89 10.08 31.81
N LYS A 49 -16.96 11.39 32.03
CA LYS A 49 -17.91 12.27 31.35
C LYS A 49 -17.69 12.19 29.83
N ARG A 50 -18.73 11.85 29.05
CA ARG A 50 -18.72 11.75 27.57
C ARG A 50 -20.05 12.24 27.00
N LYS A 51 -20.02 12.90 25.83
CA LYS A 51 -21.23 13.26 25.06
C LYS A 51 -21.41 12.33 23.86
N LEU A 52 -22.67 12.00 23.55
CA LEU A 52 -23.03 11.17 22.40
C LEU A 52 -22.78 11.90 21.06
N ASN A 53 -23.01 13.23 21.02
CA ASN A 53 -22.84 14.10 19.84
C ASN A 53 -23.48 13.53 18.56
N LYS A 54 -24.66 12.91 18.69
CA LYS A 54 -25.45 12.43 17.56
C LYS A 54 -26.88 12.92 17.71
N THR A 55 -27.51 13.18 16.57
CA THR A 55 -28.92 13.51 16.44
C THR A 55 -29.67 12.29 15.91
N VAL A 56 -30.91 12.11 16.36
CA VAL A 56 -31.75 11.02 15.87
C VAL A 56 -32.20 11.38 14.46
N HIS A 57 -31.94 10.47 13.52
CA HIS A 57 -32.42 10.56 12.15
C HIS A 57 -33.08 9.24 11.77
N THR A 58 -34.15 9.32 10.98
CA THR A 58 -34.80 8.13 10.43
C THR A 58 -33.86 7.48 9.42
N ILE A 59 -33.78 6.15 9.46
CA ILE A 59 -33.00 5.39 8.48
C ILE A 59 -33.71 5.52 7.13
N ARG A 60 -33.01 6.04 6.12
CA ARG A 60 -33.53 6.07 4.75
C ARG A 60 -33.59 4.65 4.23
N THR A 61 -34.79 4.13 4.01
CA THR A 61 -34.98 2.90 3.24
C THR A 61 -34.58 3.17 1.79
N GLU A 62 -33.68 2.37 1.25
CA GLU A 62 -33.31 2.46 -0.17
C GLU A 62 -34.48 1.98 -1.03
N ALA A 63 -34.88 2.79 -2.01
CA ALA A 63 -35.87 2.36 -2.99
C ALA A 63 -35.26 1.25 -3.86
N ALA A 64 -36.07 0.25 -4.20
CA ALA A 64 -35.69 -0.78 -5.15
C ALA A 64 -35.27 -0.11 -6.46
N LYS A 65 -34.06 -0.41 -6.94
CA LYS A 65 -33.59 0.07 -8.24
C LYS A 65 -34.34 -0.69 -9.32
N ALA A 66 -34.98 0.03 -10.24
CA ALA A 66 -35.60 -0.59 -11.40
C ALA A 66 -34.52 -1.32 -12.22
N GLU A 67 -34.84 -2.52 -12.69
CA GLU A 67 -33.93 -3.31 -13.52
C GLU A 67 -33.85 -2.76 -14.95
N VAL A 68 -34.92 -2.09 -15.38
CA VAL A 68 -35.11 -1.60 -16.75
C VAL A 68 -35.25 -0.08 -16.73
N SER A 69 -34.60 0.56 -17.69
CA SER A 69 -34.73 2.00 -17.94
C SER A 69 -36.12 2.35 -18.50
N PRO A 70 -36.53 3.63 -18.46
CA PRO A 70 -37.79 4.07 -19.06
C PRO A 70 -37.92 3.72 -20.56
N SER A 71 -36.79 3.53 -21.25
CA SER A 71 -36.73 3.13 -22.66
C SER A 71 -36.84 1.62 -22.88
N GLY A 72 -37.09 0.82 -21.83
CA GLY A 72 -37.20 -0.65 -21.94
C GLY A 72 -35.85 -1.37 -22.01
N ILE A 73 -34.73 -0.66 -21.84
CA ILE A 73 -33.37 -1.21 -21.94
C ILE A 73 -32.86 -1.56 -20.52
N PRO A 74 -32.27 -2.75 -20.29
CA PRO A 74 -31.77 -3.13 -18.96
C PRO A 74 -30.63 -2.23 -18.49
N PHE A 75 -30.59 -1.89 -17.21
CA PHE A 75 -29.50 -1.07 -16.66
C PHE A 75 -28.18 -1.84 -16.53
N GLU A 76 -28.26 -3.15 -16.39
CA GLU A 76 -27.12 -4.02 -16.16
C GLU A 76 -27.22 -5.29 -17.02
N VAL A 77 -26.14 -5.64 -17.71
CA VAL A 77 -26.03 -6.85 -18.52
C VAL A 77 -24.76 -7.59 -18.11
N THR A 78 -24.89 -8.83 -17.68
CA THR A 78 -23.76 -9.72 -17.34
C THR A 78 -23.32 -10.50 -18.56
N ARG A 79 -22.06 -10.33 -18.98
CA ARG A 79 -21.39 -11.20 -19.95
C ARG A 79 -20.60 -12.26 -19.20
N VAL A 80 -20.95 -13.52 -19.42
CA VAL A 80 -20.31 -14.70 -18.84
C VAL A 80 -19.59 -15.44 -19.95
N GLU A 81 -18.26 -15.50 -19.88
CA GLU A 81 -17.43 -16.24 -20.84
C GLU A 81 -16.57 -17.26 -20.09
N ALA A 82 -16.48 -18.47 -20.62
CA ALA A 82 -15.74 -19.55 -20.00
C ALA A 82 -14.24 -19.18 -19.88
N GLY A 83 -13.72 -19.15 -18.65
CA GLY A 83 -12.32 -18.83 -18.36
C GLY A 83 -12.02 -17.34 -18.13
N GLU A 84 -12.98 -16.45 -18.38
CA GLU A 84 -12.90 -15.04 -18.01
C GLU A 84 -13.71 -14.75 -16.74
N PRO A 85 -13.35 -13.73 -15.95
CA PRO A 85 -14.20 -13.31 -14.84
C PRO A 85 -15.47 -12.63 -15.37
N ASP A 86 -16.60 -12.83 -14.68
CA ASP A 86 -17.89 -12.23 -15.05
C ASP A 86 -17.78 -10.71 -15.24
N ARG A 87 -18.19 -10.23 -16.42
CA ARG A 87 -18.14 -8.82 -16.80
C ARG A 87 -19.53 -8.22 -16.69
N LEU A 88 -19.71 -7.22 -15.83
CA LEU A 88 -20.96 -6.47 -15.72
C LEU A 88 -20.88 -5.18 -16.54
N LEU A 89 -21.66 -5.12 -17.60
CA LEU A 89 -21.86 -3.95 -18.44
C LEU A 89 -23.01 -3.13 -17.88
N ARG A 90 -22.78 -1.83 -17.64
CA ARG A 90 -23.83 -0.91 -17.21
C ARG A 90 -24.23 0.01 -18.34
N LEU A 91 -25.52 0.31 -18.40
CA LEU A 91 -26.09 1.29 -19.32
C LEU A 91 -25.61 2.69 -18.95
N ARG A 92 -25.09 3.42 -19.93
CA ARG A 92 -24.64 4.82 -19.80
C ARG A 92 -25.71 5.79 -20.31
N SER A 93 -25.47 7.08 -20.11
CA SER A 93 -26.38 8.15 -20.57
C SER A 93 -26.53 8.24 -22.08
N ASP A 94 -25.53 7.77 -22.84
CA ASP A 94 -25.54 7.69 -24.31
C ASP A 94 -26.13 6.36 -24.82
N TYR A 95 -26.81 5.60 -23.94
CA TYR A 95 -27.33 4.25 -24.20
C TYR A 95 -26.25 3.22 -24.57
N SER A 96 -24.97 3.54 -24.40
CA SER A 96 -23.90 2.56 -24.58
C SER A 96 -23.75 1.67 -23.35
N TYR A 97 -23.35 0.42 -23.57
CA TYR A 97 -22.99 -0.50 -22.50
C TYR A 97 -21.49 -0.48 -22.28
N ARG A 98 -21.06 -0.21 -21.05
CA ARG A 98 -19.63 -0.24 -20.67
C ARG A 98 -19.45 -0.79 -19.27
N GLU A 99 -18.34 -1.47 -19.05
CA GLU A 99 -17.91 -1.83 -17.70
C GLU A 99 -17.52 -0.55 -16.93
N ASP A 100 -17.68 -0.56 -15.60
CA ASP A 100 -17.16 0.50 -14.75
C ASP A 100 -15.65 0.33 -14.55
N ASN A 101 -14.86 1.40 -14.76
CA ASN A 101 -13.40 1.35 -14.63
C ASN A 101 -12.93 0.85 -13.24
N TRP A 102 -13.65 1.19 -12.17
CA TRP A 102 -13.35 0.68 -10.83
C TRP A 102 -13.58 -0.83 -10.72
N ARG A 103 -14.56 -1.38 -11.46
CA ARG A 103 -14.89 -2.81 -11.48
C ARG A 103 -13.84 -3.56 -12.27
N ILE A 104 -13.41 -3.03 -13.41
CA ILE A 104 -12.26 -3.53 -14.18
C ILE A 104 -11.01 -3.62 -13.27
N GLY A 105 -10.75 -2.57 -12.49
CA GLY A 105 -9.65 -2.56 -11.51
C GLY A 105 -9.76 -3.63 -10.41
N ARG A 106 -10.98 -4.10 -10.10
CA ARG A 106 -11.24 -5.21 -9.16
C ARG A 106 -11.20 -6.60 -9.82
N LEU A 107 -11.48 -6.71 -11.13
CA LEU A 107 -11.43 -7.98 -11.88
C LEU A 107 -10.03 -8.58 -11.84
N VAL A 108 -9.01 -7.73 -11.92
CA VAL A 108 -7.63 -8.14 -11.61
C VAL A 108 -7.56 -8.37 -10.11
N LYS A 109 -7.90 -9.59 -9.68
CA LYS A 109 -7.60 -10.09 -8.34
C LYS A 109 -6.08 -10.11 -8.15
N THR A 110 -5.53 -8.95 -7.82
CA THR A 110 -4.26 -8.76 -7.11
C THR A 110 -4.35 -9.26 -5.66
N THR A 111 -5.46 -9.88 -5.26
CA THR A 111 -5.60 -10.66 -4.03
C THR A 111 -4.76 -11.94 -4.12
N GLY A 112 -3.48 -11.81 -3.78
CA GLY A 112 -2.58 -12.95 -3.54
C GLY A 112 -1.56 -13.23 -4.64
N LEU A 113 -1.56 -12.48 -5.74
CA LEU A 113 -0.47 -12.51 -6.71
C LEU A 113 0.79 -11.93 -6.06
N LYS A 114 1.62 -12.81 -5.51
CA LYS A 114 2.99 -12.46 -5.13
C LYS A 114 3.70 -12.08 -6.44
N THR A 115 3.95 -10.79 -6.65
CA THR A 115 4.85 -10.26 -7.71
C THR A 115 6.29 -10.77 -7.60
N LYS A 116 6.59 -11.53 -6.54
CA LYS A 116 7.87 -12.22 -6.37
C LYS A 116 7.96 -13.35 -7.39
N ALA A 117 9.09 -13.41 -8.11
CA ALA A 117 9.43 -14.47 -9.06
C ALA A 117 9.30 -15.91 -8.50
N PHE A 118 9.27 -16.06 -7.17
CA PHE A 118 9.11 -17.35 -6.49
C PHE A 118 7.95 -17.31 -5.48
N ARG A 119 7.06 -18.31 -5.55
CA ARG A 119 5.89 -18.48 -4.66
C ARG A 119 6.29 -18.84 -3.22
N THR A 120 7.39 -19.59 -3.04
CA THR A 120 7.88 -20.06 -1.73
C THR A 120 9.38 -19.85 -1.54
N ARG A 121 9.82 -19.77 -0.29
CA ARG A 121 11.25 -19.67 0.08
C ARG A 121 12.05 -20.89 -0.40
N LYS A 122 11.45 -22.10 -0.38
CA LYS A 122 12.07 -23.33 -0.91
C LYS A 122 12.33 -23.24 -2.41
N GLN A 123 11.40 -22.67 -3.19
CA GLN A 123 11.58 -22.47 -4.63
C GLN A 123 12.75 -21.51 -4.92
N TRP A 124 12.89 -20.44 -4.12
CA TRP A 124 14.03 -19.52 -4.23
C TRP A 124 15.37 -20.22 -3.89
N PHE A 125 15.41 -21.04 -2.84
CA PHE A 125 16.62 -21.80 -2.50
C PHE A 125 17.02 -22.80 -3.59
N ARG A 126 16.06 -23.50 -4.20
CA ARG A 126 16.31 -24.39 -5.34
C ARG A 126 16.90 -23.62 -6.52
N HIS A 127 16.32 -22.47 -6.87
CA HIS A 127 16.84 -21.62 -7.95
C HIS A 127 18.23 -21.05 -7.61
N ARG A 128 18.47 -20.65 -6.35
CA ARG A 128 19.79 -20.18 -5.89
C ARG A 128 20.85 -21.26 -6.00
N ARG A 129 20.54 -22.50 -5.59
CA ARG A 129 21.44 -23.66 -5.73
C ARG A 129 21.73 -23.96 -7.19
N TRP A 130 20.69 -24.07 -8.03
CA TRP A 130 20.84 -24.33 -9.47
C TRP A 130 21.72 -23.27 -10.17
N ARG A 131 21.52 -21.98 -9.87
CA ARG A 131 22.40 -20.92 -10.41
C ARG A 131 23.85 -21.07 -9.96
N ARG A 132 24.07 -21.41 -8.69
CA ARG A 132 25.43 -21.59 -8.14
C ARG A 132 26.12 -22.80 -8.75
N GLU A 133 25.40 -23.90 -8.93
CA GLU A 133 25.91 -25.11 -9.59
C GLU A 133 26.27 -24.83 -11.05
N ARG A 134 25.43 -24.09 -11.79
CA ARG A 134 25.74 -23.64 -13.15
C ARG A 134 26.95 -22.71 -13.22
N GLU A 135 27.09 -21.77 -12.28
CA GLU A 135 28.28 -20.91 -12.21
C GLU A 135 29.54 -21.72 -11.95
N ILE A 136 29.53 -22.64 -10.98
CA ILE A 136 30.69 -23.48 -10.65
C ILE A 136 31.02 -24.41 -11.81
N ALA A 137 30.02 -25.05 -12.41
CA ALA A 137 30.21 -25.89 -13.58
C ALA A 137 30.81 -25.09 -14.75
N GLY A 138 30.29 -23.89 -15.02
CA GLY A 138 30.84 -23.00 -16.04
C GLY A 138 32.26 -22.52 -15.71
N GLN A 139 32.59 -22.26 -14.44
CA GLN A 139 33.95 -21.92 -14.01
C GLN A 139 34.91 -23.10 -14.22
N LYS A 140 34.51 -24.31 -13.81
CA LYS A 140 35.29 -25.53 -14.02
C LYS A 140 35.47 -25.85 -15.50
N GLU A 141 34.43 -25.68 -16.32
CA GLU A 141 34.51 -25.87 -17.78
C GLU A 141 35.40 -24.80 -18.42
N ALA A 142 35.33 -23.54 -17.97
CA ALA A 142 36.23 -22.48 -18.43
C ALA A 142 37.68 -22.70 -17.98
N GLU A 143 37.91 -23.22 -16.77
CA GLU A 143 39.23 -23.61 -16.27
C GLU A 143 39.79 -24.80 -17.07
N LYS A 144 38.98 -25.81 -17.35
CA LYS A 144 39.35 -26.92 -18.25
C LYS A 144 39.72 -26.41 -19.63
N LYS A 145 38.86 -25.59 -20.26
CA LYS A 145 39.17 -24.98 -21.57
C LYS A 145 40.43 -24.12 -21.55
N ARG A 146 40.72 -23.42 -20.45
CA ARG A 146 41.97 -22.65 -20.28
C ARG A 146 43.19 -23.53 -20.10
N ALA A 147 43.04 -24.66 -19.40
CA ALA A 147 44.10 -25.64 -19.22
C ALA A 147 44.41 -26.37 -20.54
N GLU A 148 43.36 -26.76 -21.28
CA GLU A 148 43.45 -27.35 -22.63
C GLU A 148 44.02 -26.37 -23.66
N SER A 149 43.71 -25.07 -23.57
CA SER A 149 44.28 -24.04 -24.46
C SER A 149 45.68 -23.59 -24.08
N GLY A 150 46.34 -24.25 -23.11
CA GLY A 150 47.76 -24.07 -22.78
C GLY A 150 48.24 -22.62 -22.74
N GLY A 151 47.86 -21.84 -21.72
CA GLY A 151 48.44 -20.49 -21.62
C GLY A 151 47.93 -19.59 -20.50
N GLY A 152 48.85 -19.23 -19.61
CA GLY A 152 48.73 -18.17 -18.61
C GLY A 152 48.70 -16.76 -19.21
N GLY A 153 47.72 -16.47 -20.06
CA GLY A 153 47.39 -15.12 -20.48
C GLY A 153 46.32 -14.52 -19.57
N LYS A 154 46.58 -13.35 -18.96
CA LYS A 154 45.54 -12.54 -18.29
C LYS A 154 44.42 -12.26 -19.30
N VAL A 155 43.34 -13.02 -19.25
CA VAL A 155 42.11 -12.70 -19.98
C VAL A 155 41.60 -11.38 -19.41
N MET A 156 41.84 -10.27 -20.11
CA MET A 156 41.15 -9.01 -19.84
C MET A 156 39.65 -9.33 -19.89
N LYS A 157 38.96 -9.25 -18.73
CA LYS A 157 37.50 -9.35 -18.70
C LYS A 157 36.97 -8.31 -19.68
N ALA A 158 36.34 -8.74 -20.76
CA ALA A 158 35.68 -7.83 -21.69
C ALA A 158 34.66 -7.00 -20.89
N ILE A 159 35.01 -5.75 -20.61
CA ILE A 159 34.15 -4.82 -19.89
C ILE A 159 32.96 -4.58 -20.80
N SER A 160 31.73 -4.88 -20.34
CA SER A 160 30.55 -4.63 -21.15
C SER A 160 30.52 -3.15 -21.58
N LYS A 161 30.08 -2.85 -22.80
CA LYS A 161 30.01 -1.46 -23.32
C LYS A 161 29.32 -0.50 -22.32
N LYS A 162 28.35 -1.00 -21.55
CA LYS A 162 27.68 -0.26 -20.47
C LYS A 162 28.60 0.07 -19.30
N ALA A 163 29.43 -0.87 -18.85
CA ALA A 163 30.36 -0.64 -17.75
C ALA A 163 31.48 0.35 -18.14
N ALA A 164 31.98 0.28 -19.38
CA ALA A 164 32.94 1.24 -19.92
C ALA A 164 32.34 2.67 -19.98
N LYS A 165 31.12 2.80 -20.51
CA LYS A 165 30.40 4.09 -20.57
C LYS A 165 30.13 4.69 -19.19
N LYS A 166 29.84 3.85 -18.18
CA LYS A 166 29.61 4.29 -16.80
C LYS A 166 30.91 4.76 -16.12
N ALA A 167 32.02 4.08 -16.38
CA ALA A 167 33.34 4.49 -15.88
C ALA A 167 33.77 5.84 -16.47
N ALA A 168 33.63 6.03 -17.79
CA ALA A 168 33.94 7.29 -18.46
C ALA A 168 33.10 8.46 -17.92
N LYS A 169 31.80 8.26 -17.71
CA LYS A 169 30.92 9.29 -17.10
C LYS A 169 31.33 9.65 -15.67
N LYS A 170 31.85 8.68 -14.90
CA LYS A 170 32.30 8.90 -13.51
C LYS A 170 33.63 9.65 -13.46
N ALA A 171 34.52 9.40 -14.42
CA ALA A 171 35.77 10.14 -14.59
C ALA A 171 35.52 11.61 -14.99
N GLY A 172 34.64 11.86 -15.97
CA GLY A 172 34.29 13.22 -16.38
C GLY A 172 33.57 14.05 -15.31
N LYS A 173 32.90 13.41 -14.35
CA LYS A 173 32.27 14.07 -13.19
C LYS A 173 33.21 14.41 -12.04
N LYS A 174 34.42 13.83 -12.02
CA LYS A 174 35.47 14.14 -11.03
C LYS A 174 36.45 15.21 -11.50
N ALA A 175 36.44 15.52 -12.80
CA ALA A 175 37.29 16.53 -13.43
C ALA A 175 36.59 17.90 -13.58
N LYS A 176 35.45 18.09 -12.92
CA LYS A 176 34.66 19.32 -12.89
C LYS A 176 34.29 19.60 -11.44
#